data_AF-A0A9X0D1L1-F1
#
_entry.id   AF-A0A9X0D1L1-F1
#
_cell.length_a   1.000
_cell.length_b   1.000
_cell.length_c   1.000
_cell.angle_alpha   90.00
_cell.angle_beta   90.00
_cell.angle_gamma   90.00
#
_symmetry.space_group_name_H-M   'P 1'
#
loop_
_entity.id
_entity.type
_entity.pdbx_description
1 polymer ?
#
loop_
_entity_poly.entity_id
_entity_poly.type
_entity_poly.pdbx_seq_one_letter_code
_entity_poly.pdbx_strand_id
1 'polypeptide(L)'
;MVKAFEKFVWAARVVHVLVSSCMRWRRYKKPDGSTKGGQPSTQSGTRKGSQKNAGIGFETRSFKGKSKISDELRQLLTSLPKVRTNEGLKKIQRLCRSTRAFMIFPLEREADLSRLVGYERYDNGRVLACQGRIPERFYYVLSGRVSKVCVYDLAAGVTKMSFGELMQGNTTDPVELMNGTTREHSLICKGPVEVLVLDKEDFMELMNTSPDSGLPIETLRSIELFRNFPLEKFFDEKDAIVTKYFAKDAVIVRDSNDTPYFYIVKSGRCKVVRKQDVLDMSKTTKLPSITVTRTPPRKIPIHQESMI
;
A
#
# COMPACT_ATOMS: atom_id res chain seq x y z
N MET A 1 25.81 -9.60 -27.40
CA MET A 1 25.16 -8.65 -26.46
C MET A 1 23.97 -9.25 -25.71
N VAL A 2 23.05 -9.97 -26.37
CA VAL A 2 21.83 -10.54 -25.75
C VAL A 2 22.10 -11.40 -24.50
N LYS A 3 23.07 -12.32 -24.56
CA LYS A 3 23.45 -13.16 -23.39
C LYS A 3 23.97 -12.38 -22.18
N ALA A 4 24.59 -11.21 -22.37
CA ALA A 4 25.09 -10.40 -21.26
C ALA A 4 23.94 -9.64 -20.58
N PHE A 5 22.99 -9.16 -21.37
CA PHE A 5 21.78 -8.51 -20.88
C PHE A 5 20.90 -9.48 -20.07
N GLU A 6 20.70 -10.72 -20.55
CA GLU A 6 19.95 -11.74 -19.83
C GLU A 6 20.59 -12.12 -18.49
N LYS A 7 21.92 -12.27 -18.46
CA LYS A 7 22.67 -12.49 -17.22
C LYS A 7 22.53 -11.34 -16.25
N PHE A 8 22.54 -10.10 -16.73
CA PHE A 8 22.32 -8.91 -15.91
C PHE A 8 20.89 -8.85 -15.36
N VAL A 9 19.87 -9.13 -16.17
CA VAL A 9 18.47 -9.16 -15.74
C VAL A 9 18.26 -10.24 -14.67
N TRP A 10 18.86 -11.42 -14.85
CA TRP A 10 18.82 -12.50 -13.86
C TRP A 10 19.52 -12.09 -12.56
N ALA A 11 20.73 -11.54 -12.63
CA ALA A 11 21.46 -11.06 -11.45
C ALA A 11 20.68 -9.94 -10.72
N ALA A 12 20.07 -9.01 -11.45
CA ALA A 12 19.24 -7.96 -10.87
C ALA A 12 17.98 -8.51 -10.19
N ARG A 13 17.36 -9.57 -10.73
CA ARG A 13 16.24 -10.28 -10.09
C ARG A 13 16.69 -11.00 -8.83
N VAL A 14 17.84 -11.67 -8.84
CA VAL A 14 18.41 -12.34 -7.66
C VAL A 14 18.74 -11.34 -6.57
N VAL A 15 19.40 -10.23 -6.90
CA VAL A 15 19.67 -9.13 -5.95
C VAL A 15 18.37 -8.53 -5.42
N HIS A 16 17.35 -8.36 -6.27
CA HIS A 16 16.04 -7.88 -5.82
C HIS A 16 15.40 -8.84 -4.83
N VAL A 17 15.37 -10.15 -5.14
CA VAL A 17 14.88 -11.18 -4.21
C VAL A 17 15.68 -11.15 -2.92
N LEU A 18 17.01 -11.06 -2.98
CA LEU A 18 17.87 -11.00 -1.80
C LEU A 18 17.67 -9.72 -1.00
N VAL A 19 17.48 -8.55 -1.62
CA VAL A 19 17.25 -7.28 -0.91
C VAL A 19 15.85 -7.23 -0.34
N SER A 20 14.81 -7.60 -1.09
CA SER A 20 13.44 -7.71 -0.58
C SER A 20 13.37 -8.74 0.56
N SER A 21 14.03 -9.90 0.39
CA SER A 21 14.14 -10.91 1.44
C SER A 21 14.96 -10.43 2.63
N CYS A 22 16.10 -9.76 2.45
CA CYS A 22 16.94 -9.24 3.54
C CYS A 22 16.25 -8.11 4.30
N MET A 23 15.54 -7.22 3.61
CA MET A 23 14.77 -6.15 4.24
C MET A 23 13.57 -6.73 5.01
N ARG A 24 12.91 -7.77 4.46
CA ARG A 24 11.87 -8.54 5.15
C ARG A 24 12.44 -9.33 6.34
N TRP A 25 13.60 -9.96 6.16
CA TRP A 25 14.34 -10.67 7.20
C TRP A 25 14.72 -9.73 8.34
N ARG A 26 15.17 -8.51 8.02
CA ARG A 26 15.46 -7.47 9.01
C ARG A 26 14.23 -7.06 9.82
N ARG A 27 13.03 -7.09 9.21
CA ARG A 27 11.77 -6.77 9.88
C ARG A 27 11.07 -7.96 10.56
N TYR A 28 11.38 -9.20 10.21
CA TYR A 28 10.60 -10.36 10.68
C TYR A 28 11.40 -11.55 11.26
N LYS A 29 12.74 -11.50 11.32
CA LYS A 29 13.54 -12.57 11.96
C LYS A 29 13.18 -12.70 13.45
N LYS A 30 12.97 -13.93 13.92
CA LYS A 30 12.93 -14.25 15.35
C LYS A 30 14.29 -13.86 15.96
N PRO A 31 14.33 -13.22 17.15
CA PRO A 31 15.59 -13.02 17.85
C PRO A 31 16.17 -14.40 18.18
N ASP A 32 17.38 -14.69 17.69
CA ASP A 32 18.16 -15.82 18.21
C ASP A 32 18.46 -15.49 19.68
N GLY A 33 18.10 -16.41 20.59
CA GLY A 33 18.17 -16.24 22.05
C GLY A 33 19.58 -16.19 22.64
N SER A 34 20.55 -15.60 21.95
CA SER A 34 21.94 -15.57 22.40
C SER A 34 22.70 -14.35 21.87
N THR A 35 22.46 -13.17 22.45
CA THR A 35 23.56 -12.20 22.56
C THR A 35 23.44 -11.40 23.85
N LYS A 36 24.36 -11.69 24.76
CA LYS A 36 24.57 -11.01 26.04
C LYS A 36 24.81 -9.52 25.81
N GLY A 37 24.16 -8.70 26.64
CA GLY A 37 24.27 -7.25 26.61
C GLY A 37 25.70 -6.76 26.91
N GLY A 38 26.21 -5.90 26.06
CA GLY A 38 27.30 -4.99 26.36
C GLY A 38 26.73 -3.58 26.47
N GLN A 39 26.64 -3.03 27.68
CA GLN A 39 26.42 -1.60 27.88
C GLN A 39 27.72 -0.85 27.54
N PRO A 40 27.67 0.29 26.83
CA PRO A 40 28.73 1.28 26.91
C PRO A 40 28.37 2.29 28.01
N SER A 41 29.23 2.35 29.01
CA SER A 41 29.27 3.38 30.04
C SER A 41 29.58 4.75 29.42
N THR A 42 28.72 5.73 29.68
CA THR A 42 29.00 7.14 29.41
C THR A 42 29.78 7.73 30.58
N GLN A 43 31.09 7.96 30.41
CA GLN A 43 31.83 8.95 31.19
C GLN A 43 32.12 10.17 30.32
N SER A 44 31.53 11.28 30.73
CA SER A 44 31.78 12.62 30.24
C SER A 44 33.13 13.12 30.75
N GLY A 45 34.06 13.38 29.82
CA GLY A 45 35.32 14.08 30.09
C GLY A 45 35.51 15.20 29.09
N THR A 46 35.19 16.42 29.48
CA THR A 46 35.54 17.66 28.77
C THR A 46 37.04 17.89 28.78
N ARG A 47 37.70 17.87 27.61
CA ARG A 47 38.98 18.56 27.41
C ARG A 47 39.02 19.27 26.05
N LYS A 48 39.19 20.59 26.10
CA LYS A 48 39.55 21.47 24.99
C LYS A 48 40.92 21.06 24.43
N GLY A 49 41.00 20.88 23.12
CA GLY A 49 42.25 20.73 22.38
C GLY A 49 42.05 21.25 20.97
N SER A 50 42.65 22.40 20.67
CA SER A 50 42.69 23.00 19.33
C SER A 50 43.71 22.25 18.49
N GLN A 51 43.28 21.63 17.39
CA GLN A 51 44.20 21.21 16.34
C GLN A 51 43.52 21.34 14.97
N LYS A 52 44.01 22.32 14.20
CA LYS A 52 43.72 22.47 12.77
C LYS A 52 44.36 21.31 12.03
N ASN A 53 43.57 20.49 11.34
CA ASN A 53 44.06 19.63 10.27
C ASN A 53 43.30 19.95 8.98
N ALA A 54 44.05 20.39 7.99
CA ALA A 54 43.62 20.50 6.61
C ALA A 54 43.40 19.09 6.06
N GLY A 55 42.14 18.70 5.93
CA GLY A 55 41.70 17.48 5.30
C GLY A 55 40.30 17.73 4.77
N ILE A 56 40.04 17.29 3.54
CA ILE A 56 38.77 17.38 2.80
C ILE A 56 37.58 17.34 3.76
N GLY A 57 37.03 18.52 4.04
CA GLY A 57 36.05 18.72 5.10
C GLY A 57 34.72 18.12 4.68
N PHE A 58 34.44 16.90 5.16
CA PHE A 58 33.06 16.40 5.16
C PHE A 58 32.29 17.23 6.19
N GLU A 59 31.60 18.27 5.72
CA GLU A 59 30.79 19.13 6.58
C GLU A 59 29.67 18.31 7.24
N THR A 60 29.92 17.85 8.47
CA THR A 60 28.95 17.11 9.28
C THR A 60 27.66 17.92 9.53
N ARG A 61 27.74 19.25 9.41
CA ARG A 61 26.58 20.16 9.52
C ARG A 61 25.65 20.10 8.30
N SER A 62 26.16 19.79 7.11
CA SER A 62 25.36 19.70 5.87
C SER A 62 24.54 18.40 5.80
N PHE A 63 24.95 17.35 6.54
CA PHE A 63 24.26 16.05 6.57
C PHE A 63 23.11 15.95 7.61
N LYS A 64 23.04 16.90 8.56
CA LYS A 64 21.99 16.93 9.60
C LYS A 64 20.82 17.83 9.18
N GLY A 65 20.15 17.48 8.09
CA GLY A 65 18.73 17.80 7.98
C GLY A 65 18.04 17.21 9.21
N LYS A 66 17.57 18.07 10.13
CA LYS A 66 16.87 17.64 11.35
C LYS A 66 15.67 16.79 10.91
N SER A 67 15.63 15.55 11.39
CA SER A 67 14.54 14.64 11.07
C SER A 67 13.22 15.20 11.57
N LYS A 68 12.13 14.94 10.84
CA LYS A 68 10.80 15.34 11.30
C LYS A 68 10.25 14.46 12.42
N ILE A 69 10.91 13.34 12.71
CA ILE A 69 10.55 12.44 13.80
C ILE A 69 11.61 12.43 14.89
N SER A 70 11.18 12.22 16.14
CA SER A 70 12.12 12.04 17.25
C SER A 70 12.95 10.78 17.07
N ASP A 71 14.17 10.76 17.63
CA ASP A 71 15.01 9.57 17.58
C ASP A 71 14.36 8.37 18.26
N GLU A 72 13.55 8.60 19.29
CA GLU A 72 12.73 7.56 19.92
C GLU A 72 11.72 6.93 18.94
N LEU A 73 10.95 7.77 18.22
CA LEU A 73 9.98 7.28 17.22
C LEU A 73 10.69 6.55 16.09
N ARG A 74 11.86 7.03 15.68
CA ARG A 74 12.68 6.35 14.67
C ARG A 74 13.08 4.96 15.14
N GLN A 75 13.58 4.82 16.36
CA GLN A 75 13.95 3.52 16.92
C GLN A 75 12.75 2.58 16.98
N LEU A 76 11.59 3.07 17.42
CA LEU A 76 10.35 2.28 17.45
C LEU A 76 9.92 1.81 16.05
N LEU A 77 9.93 2.69 15.05
CA LEU A 77 9.50 2.38 13.69
C LEU A 77 10.51 1.51 12.90
N THR A 78 11.79 1.53 13.27
CA THR A 78 12.81 0.64 12.69
C THR A 78 12.94 -0.68 13.46
N SER A 79 12.36 -0.78 14.66
CA SER A 79 12.29 -2.04 15.42
C SER A 79 11.33 -3.05 14.81
N LEU A 80 11.54 -4.33 15.14
CA LEU A 80 10.71 -5.45 14.72
C LEU A 80 9.24 -5.21 15.15
N PRO A 81 8.25 -5.28 14.25
CA PRO A 81 6.83 -5.15 14.58
C PRO A 81 6.38 -5.94 15.82
N LYS A 82 6.88 -7.17 15.96
CA LYS A 82 6.48 -8.12 17.02
C LYS A 82 6.97 -7.77 18.42
N VAL A 83 8.04 -6.97 18.55
CA VAL A 83 8.64 -6.64 19.85
C VAL A 83 8.25 -5.24 20.35
N ARG A 84 7.38 -4.54 19.62
CA ARG A 84 6.93 -3.19 19.98
C ARG A 84 6.05 -3.25 21.23
N THR A 85 6.36 -2.40 22.20
CA THR A 85 5.56 -2.26 23.42
C THR A 85 4.25 -1.52 23.12
N ASN A 86 3.21 -1.76 23.94
CA ASN A 86 1.92 -1.08 23.80
C ASN A 86 2.04 0.45 23.89
N GLU A 87 2.98 0.96 24.71
CA GLU A 87 3.27 2.39 24.76
C GLU A 87 3.90 2.92 23.46
N GLY A 88 4.83 2.15 22.88
CA GLY A 88 5.43 2.47 21.59
C GLY A 88 4.39 2.50 20.47
N LEU A 89 3.47 1.53 20.46
CA LEU A 89 2.35 1.51 19.49
C LEU A 89 1.47 2.76 19.62
N LYS A 90 1.13 3.19 20.83
CA LYS A 90 0.38 4.45 21.05
C LYS A 90 1.13 5.68 20.51
N LYS A 91 2.46 5.72 20.63
CA LYS A 91 3.28 6.81 20.07
C LYS A 91 3.26 6.80 18.54
N ILE A 92 3.40 5.62 17.93
CA ILE A 92 3.29 5.44 16.47
C ILE A 92 1.90 5.85 15.98
N GLN A 93 0.85 5.42 16.68
CA GLN A 93 -0.54 5.77 16.37
C GLN A 93 -0.74 7.30 16.35
N ARG A 94 -0.24 8.01 17.39
CA ARG A 94 -0.26 9.48 17.44
C ARG A 94 0.50 10.12 16.26
N LEU A 95 1.65 9.56 15.87
CA LEU A 95 2.38 10.03 14.69
C LEU A 95 1.53 9.88 13.41
N CYS A 96 0.93 8.72 13.18
CA CYS A 96 0.06 8.49 12.02
C CYS A 96 -1.13 9.45 11.99
N ARG A 97 -1.81 9.69 13.13
CA ARG A 97 -2.90 10.67 13.23
C ARG A 97 -2.45 12.09 12.93
N SER A 98 -1.39 12.55 13.60
CA SER A 98 -0.93 13.95 13.49
C SER A 98 -0.44 14.29 12.08
N THR A 99 0.14 13.33 11.38
CA THR A 99 0.61 13.48 10.00
C THR A 99 -0.48 13.20 8.96
N ARG A 100 -1.64 12.68 9.39
CA ARG A 100 -2.66 12.12 8.49
C ARG A 100 -2.08 11.05 7.56
N ALA A 101 -1.12 10.27 8.07
CA ALA A 101 -0.55 9.16 7.32
C ALA A 101 -1.58 8.04 7.18
N PHE A 102 -1.62 7.46 5.99
CA PHE A 102 -2.43 6.28 5.69
C PHE A 102 -3.94 6.43 5.99
N MET A 103 -4.52 7.60 5.73
CA MET A 103 -5.98 7.83 5.78
C MET A 103 -6.79 6.97 4.79
N ILE A 104 -6.11 6.17 3.98
CA ILE A 104 -6.71 5.11 3.15
C ILE A 104 -7.31 3.99 3.99
N PHE A 105 -6.78 3.71 5.18
CA PHE A 105 -7.31 2.68 6.06
C PHE A 105 -8.37 3.26 6.99
N PRO A 106 -9.41 2.49 7.34
CA PRO A 106 -10.42 2.90 8.31
C PRO A 106 -9.80 3.05 9.72
N LEU A 107 -10.46 3.84 10.56
CA LEU A 107 -10.02 4.11 11.94
C LEU A 107 -9.89 2.83 12.78
N GLU A 108 -10.73 1.84 12.53
CA GLU A 108 -10.72 0.54 13.22
C GLU A 108 -9.40 -0.22 13.00
N ARG A 109 -8.73 -0.01 11.86
CA ARG A 109 -7.45 -0.67 11.50
C ARG A 109 -6.23 0.07 12.03
N GLU A 110 -6.41 1.17 12.74
CA GLU A 110 -5.31 2.02 13.15
C GLU A 110 -4.35 1.36 14.16
N ALA A 111 -4.89 0.52 15.04
CA ALA A 111 -4.09 -0.26 15.97
C ALA A 111 -3.17 -1.23 15.22
N ASP A 112 -3.70 -1.93 14.21
CA ASP A 112 -2.94 -2.88 13.40
C ASP A 112 -1.94 -2.17 12.48
N LEU A 113 -2.34 -1.04 11.89
CA LEU A 113 -1.46 -0.17 11.12
C LEU A 113 -0.22 0.25 11.95
N SER A 114 -0.42 0.62 13.21
CA SER A 114 0.68 1.05 14.09
C SER A 114 1.70 -0.07 14.38
N ARG A 115 1.27 -1.33 14.31
CA ARG A 115 2.14 -2.50 14.46
C ARG A 115 2.98 -2.73 13.20
N LEU A 116 2.40 -2.55 12.03
CA LEU A 116 3.00 -2.93 10.74
C LEU A 116 3.86 -1.82 10.11
N VAL A 117 3.55 -0.56 10.39
CA VAL A 117 4.25 0.58 9.77
C VAL A 117 5.75 0.60 10.12
N GLY A 118 6.58 0.79 9.11
CA GLY A 118 8.02 1.00 9.24
C GLY A 118 8.45 2.43 8.91
N TYR A 119 9.69 2.76 9.23
CA TYR A 119 10.34 4.01 8.84
C TYR A 119 11.61 3.74 8.03
N GLU A 120 11.78 4.48 6.94
CA GLU A 120 13.00 4.46 6.14
C GLU A 120 13.40 5.88 5.73
N ARG A 121 14.71 6.10 5.61
CA ARG A 121 15.29 7.37 5.13
C ARG A 121 16.17 7.08 3.92
N TYR A 122 16.04 7.93 2.92
CA TYR A 122 16.70 7.82 1.63
C TYR A 122 17.48 9.09 1.33
N ASP A 123 18.67 8.93 0.77
CA ASP A 123 19.49 10.04 0.30
C ASP A 123 19.09 10.50 -1.10
N ASN A 124 19.66 11.64 -1.51
CA ASN A 124 19.41 12.22 -2.83
C ASN A 124 19.70 11.21 -3.96
N GLY A 125 18.83 11.18 -4.97
CA GLY A 125 18.97 10.32 -6.14
C GLY A 125 18.58 8.85 -5.94
N ARG A 126 18.23 8.41 -4.72
CA ARG A 126 17.76 7.04 -4.49
C ARG A 126 16.41 6.79 -5.15
N VAL A 127 16.28 5.63 -5.79
CA VAL A 127 15.04 5.18 -6.45
C VAL A 127 14.22 4.35 -5.48
N LEU A 128 13.00 4.78 -5.16
CA LEU A 128 12.06 4.09 -4.26
C LEU A 128 11.26 3.01 -4.98
N ALA A 129 10.94 3.25 -6.25
CA ALA A 129 10.21 2.34 -7.11
C ALA A 129 10.60 2.60 -8.57
N CYS A 130 10.58 1.55 -9.40
CA CYS A 130 10.89 1.65 -10.82
C CYS A 130 9.62 1.47 -11.66
N GLN A 131 9.50 2.27 -12.70
CA GLN A 131 8.50 2.09 -13.75
C GLN A 131 8.55 0.66 -14.32
N GLY A 132 7.40 0.11 -14.67
CA GLY A 132 7.27 -1.22 -15.28
C GLY A 132 7.43 -2.38 -14.30
N ARG A 133 7.66 -2.11 -13.01
CA ARG A 133 7.72 -3.15 -11.96
C ARG A 133 6.44 -3.18 -11.14
N ILE A 134 6.08 -4.38 -10.70
CA ILE A 134 4.99 -4.56 -9.73
C ILE A 134 5.46 -3.98 -8.39
N PRO A 135 4.66 -3.14 -7.73
CA PRO A 135 5.01 -2.59 -6.43
C PRO A 135 4.97 -3.65 -5.32
N GLU A 136 6.01 -3.67 -4.49
CA GLU A 136 6.09 -4.52 -3.29
C GLU A 136 5.87 -3.73 -1.99
N ARG A 137 5.82 -2.40 -2.08
CA ARG A 137 5.75 -1.48 -0.93
C ARG A 137 4.86 -0.29 -1.20
N PHE A 138 4.22 0.17 -0.13
CA PHE A 138 3.47 1.40 -0.06
C PHE A 138 4.23 2.44 0.75
N TYR A 139 4.40 3.65 0.22
CA TYR A 139 5.12 4.71 0.91
C TYR A 139 4.21 5.91 1.19
N TYR A 140 4.40 6.52 2.36
CA TYR A 140 3.88 7.82 2.74
C TYR A 140 5.07 8.75 3.02
N VAL A 141 5.11 9.93 2.39
CA VAL A 141 6.22 10.87 2.52
C VAL A 141 6.05 11.71 3.79
N LEU A 142 6.94 11.51 4.76
CA LEU A 142 7.01 12.34 5.98
C LEU A 142 7.73 13.66 5.72
N SER A 143 8.82 13.62 4.96
CA SER A 143 9.64 14.78 4.65
C SER A 143 10.42 14.56 3.34
N GLY A 144 10.78 15.65 2.68
CA GLY A 144 11.51 15.61 1.40
C GLY A 144 10.58 15.63 0.18
N ARG A 145 11.18 15.39 -0.99
CA ARG A 145 10.52 15.41 -2.30
C ARG A 145 10.91 14.18 -3.10
N VAL A 146 9.93 13.54 -3.74
CA VAL A 146 10.15 12.38 -4.61
C VAL A 146 9.59 12.69 -6.00
N SER A 147 10.46 12.75 -7.00
CA SER A 147 10.07 12.99 -8.40
C SER A 147 9.43 11.75 -9.01
N LYS A 148 8.32 11.93 -9.72
CA LYS A 148 7.75 10.93 -10.62
C LYS A 148 8.38 11.09 -12.00
N VAL A 149 9.09 10.08 -12.48
CA VAL A 149 9.81 10.11 -13.76
C VAL A 149 9.38 8.93 -14.61
N CYS A 150 8.95 9.22 -15.84
CA CYS A 150 8.65 8.20 -16.85
C CYS A 150 9.80 8.17 -17.86
N VAL A 151 10.20 6.96 -18.26
CA VAL A 151 11.17 6.69 -19.31
C VAL A 151 10.40 6.15 -20.50
N TYR A 152 10.55 6.82 -21.64
CA TYR A 152 10.00 6.39 -22.92
C TYR A 152 11.12 5.97 -23.85
N ASP A 153 10.94 4.82 -24.50
CA ASP A 153 11.79 4.39 -25.60
C ASP A 153 11.13 4.83 -26.91
N LEU A 154 11.63 5.92 -27.49
CA LEU A 154 11.10 6.50 -28.73
C LEU A 154 12.03 6.11 -29.87
N ALA A 155 11.55 6.20 -31.12
CA ALA A 155 12.39 5.93 -32.30
C ALA A 155 13.64 6.82 -32.37
N ALA A 156 13.59 8.03 -31.77
CA ALA A 156 14.72 8.96 -31.68
C ALA A 156 15.64 8.71 -30.46
N GLY A 157 15.36 7.70 -29.64
CA GLY A 157 16.11 7.33 -28.44
C GLY A 157 15.30 7.39 -27.14
N VAL A 158 15.98 7.15 -26.02
CA VAL A 158 15.38 7.08 -24.69
C VAL A 158 15.21 8.49 -24.10
N THR A 159 13.97 8.88 -23.81
CA THR A 159 13.65 10.19 -23.20
C THR A 159 13.08 10.02 -21.80
N LYS A 160 13.49 10.89 -20.88
CA LYS A 160 12.99 10.94 -19.49
C LYS A 160 12.11 12.17 -19.30
N MET A 161 10.89 11.97 -18.84
CA MET A 161 9.91 13.03 -18.59
C MET A 161 9.48 13.01 -17.12
N SER A 162 9.32 14.18 -16.50
CA SER A 162 8.89 14.34 -15.11
C SER A 162 7.39 14.65 -15.03
N PHE A 163 6.62 13.87 -14.27
CA PHE A 163 5.16 13.95 -14.16
C PHE A 163 4.68 14.53 -12.81
N GLY A 164 5.56 15.28 -12.14
CA GLY A 164 5.31 15.91 -10.86
C GLY A 164 6.08 15.25 -9.72
N GLU A 165 5.72 15.59 -8.49
CA GLU A 165 6.43 15.19 -7.28
C GLU A 165 5.46 14.73 -6.20
N LEU A 166 5.87 13.73 -5.42
CA LEU A 166 5.27 13.41 -4.13
C LEU A 166 5.99 14.24 -3.07
N MET A 167 5.23 15.07 -2.37
CA MET A 167 5.71 15.90 -1.27
C MET A 167 5.20 15.32 0.05
N GLN A 168 5.58 15.95 1.16
CA GLN A 168 5.07 15.60 2.48
C GLN A 168 3.54 15.48 2.48
N GLY A 169 3.03 14.42 3.10
CA GLY A 169 1.60 14.16 3.18
C GLY A 169 1.06 13.33 2.01
N ASN A 170 1.83 13.14 0.94
CA ASN A 170 1.41 12.30 -0.17
C ASN A 170 1.85 10.85 0.01
N THR A 171 1.07 9.94 -0.57
CA THR A 171 1.40 8.52 -0.69
C THR A 171 1.77 8.16 -2.12
N THR A 172 2.39 7.00 -2.28
CA THR A 172 2.36 6.32 -3.58
C THR A 172 0.94 5.94 -3.98
N ASP A 173 0.75 5.57 -5.25
CA ASP A 173 -0.56 5.12 -5.72
C ASP A 173 -0.93 3.78 -5.06
N PRO A 174 -2.06 3.71 -4.33
CA PRO A 174 -2.55 2.48 -3.72
C PRO A 174 -3.18 1.52 -4.75
N VAL A 175 -3.74 2.03 -5.83
CA VAL A 175 -4.41 1.23 -6.87
C VAL A 175 -3.40 0.33 -7.57
N GLU A 176 -2.21 0.86 -7.88
CA GLU A 176 -1.12 0.06 -8.46
C GLU A 176 -0.73 -1.12 -7.55
N LEU A 177 -0.76 -0.91 -6.22
CA LEU A 177 -0.44 -1.95 -5.24
C LEU A 177 -1.57 -2.98 -5.08
N MET A 178 -2.81 -2.51 -4.99
CA MET A 178 -4.01 -3.35 -4.82
C MET A 178 -4.25 -4.25 -6.04
N ASN A 179 -4.15 -3.69 -7.24
CA ASN A 179 -4.43 -4.41 -8.47
C ASN A 179 -3.22 -5.21 -8.98
N GLY A 180 -2.05 -5.03 -8.36
CA GLY A 180 -0.80 -5.64 -8.82
C GLY A 180 -0.37 -5.18 -10.21
N THR A 181 -0.81 -4.00 -10.66
CA THR A 181 -0.38 -3.43 -11.93
C THR A 181 1.05 -2.90 -11.82
N THR A 182 1.72 -2.77 -12.95
CA THR A 182 3.06 -2.19 -12.99
C THR A 182 3.02 -0.70 -12.67
N ARG A 183 4.09 -0.19 -12.04
CA ARG A 183 4.25 1.25 -11.78
C ARG A 183 4.30 2.02 -13.10
N GLU A 184 3.48 3.06 -13.22
CA GLU A 184 3.52 3.98 -14.36
C GLU A 184 4.78 4.86 -14.35
N HIS A 185 5.28 5.18 -13.15
CA HIS A 185 6.38 6.12 -12.96
C HIS A 185 7.46 5.53 -12.05
N SER A 186 8.72 5.86 -12.33
CA SER A 186 9.82 5.70 -11.39
C SER A 186 9.78 6.80 -10.34
N LEU A 187 10.07 6.46 -9.09
CA LEU A 187 10.03 7.37 -7.95
C LEU A 187 11.46 7.66 -7.47
N ILE A 188 11.95 8.89 -7.66
CA ILE A 188 13.35 9.26 -7.41
C ILE A 188 13.43 10.36 -6.35
N CYS A 189 14.20 10.14 -5.28
CA CYS A 189 14.39 11.11 -4.21
C CYS A 189 15.15 12.36 -4.70
N LYS A 190 14.61 13.55 -4.39
CA LYS A 190 15.24 14.85 -4.61
C LYS A 190 15.64 15.44 -3.25
N GLY A 191 16.89 15.22 -2.87
CA GLY A 191 17.40 15.49 -1.52
C GLY A 191 17.12 14.34 -0.53
N PRO A 192 17.36 14.56 0.77
CA PRO A 192 17.02 13.59 1.80
C PRO A 192 15.49 13.47 1.93
N VAL A 193 14.99 12.24 1.90
CA VAL A 193 13.56 11.90 2.01
C VAL A 193 13.36 10.93 3.15
N GLU A 194 12.37 11.20 3.99
CA GLU A 194 11.93 10.31 5.07
C GLU A 194 10.52 9.81 4.77
N VAL A 195 10.31 8.50 4.88
CA VAL A 195 9.03 7.86 4.54
C VAL A 195 8.58 6.92 5.64
N LEU A 196 7.26 6.83 5.81
CA LEU A 196 6.63 5.66 6.40
C LEU A 196 6.37 4.63 5.30
N VAL A 197 6.54 3.36 5.62
CA VAL A 197 6.52 2.27 4.65
C VAL A 197 5.73 1.08 5.17
N LEU A 198 4.87 0.54 4.31
CA LEU A 198 4.19 -0.74 4.51
C LEU A 198 4.60 -1.70 3.41
N ASP A 199 4.82 -2.96 3.75
CA ASP A 199 5.04 -4.01 2.76
C ASP A 199 3.68 -4.40 2.14
N LYS A 200 3.71 -4.96 0.91
CA LYS A 200 2.50 -5.28 0.13
C LYS A 200 1.56 -6.20 0.90
N GLU A 201 2.09 -7.24 1.54
CA GLU A 201 1.28 -8.22 2.26
C GLU A 201 0.56 -7.58 3.44
N ASP A 202 1.28 -6.77 4.23
CA ASP A 202 0.74 -6.03 5.35
C ASP A 202 -0.34 -5.03 4.89
N PHE A 203 -0.10 -4.34 3.77
CA PHE A 203 -1.08 -3.47 3.16
C PHE A 203 -2.34 -4.23 2.75
N MET A 204 -2.19 -5.39 2.10
CA MET A 204 -3.32 -6.21 1.66
C MET A 204 -4.09 -6.81 2.83
N GLU A 205 -3.42 -7.20 3.91
CA GLU A 205 -4.04 -7.64 5.16
C GLU A 205 -4.84 -6.49 5.80
N LEU A 206 -4.28 -5.28 5.83
CA LEU A 206 -4.99 -4.10 6.32
C LEU A 206 -6.26 -3.79 5.51
N MET A 207 -6.25 -4.03 4.19
CA MET A 207 -7.37 -3.75 3.29
C MET A 207 -8.42 -4.87 3.20
N ASN A 208 -8.04 -6.14 3.36
CA ASN A 208 -8.91 -7.29 3.09
C ASN A 208 -9.37 -8.03 4.35
N THR A 209 -8.93 -7.60 5.54
CA THR A 209 -9.28 -8.25 6.79
C THR A 209 -9.96 -7.25 7.72
N SER A 210 -11.16 -7.59 8.19
CA SER A 210 -11.83 -6.87 9.25
C SER A 210 -11.13 -7.11 10.58
N PRO A 211 -10.99 -6.09 11.45
CA PRO A 211 -10.42 -6.27 12.78
C PRO A 211 -11.35 -7.12 13.66
N ASP A 212 -12.65 -7.01 13.44
CA ASP A 212 -13.64 -7.94 13.94
C ASP A 212 -13.55 -9.21 13.09
N SER A 213 -12.95 -10.28 13.64
CA SER A 213 -12.83 -11.58 12.99
C SER A 213 -14.17 -12.33 12.83
N GLY A 214 -15.28 -11.68 13.16
CA GLY A 214 -16.62 -12.22 13.08
C GLY A 214 -17.34 -11.81 11.81
N LEU A 215 -18.27 -12.66 11.37
CA LEU A 215 -19.22 -12.31 10.33
C LEU A 215 -20.05 -11.10 10.78
N PRO A 216 -20.36 -10.14 9.89
CA PRO A 216 -21.12 -8.93 10.22
C PRO A 216 -22.63 -9.23 10.36
N ILE A 217 -23.00 -10.28 11.09
CA ILE A 217 -24.36 -10.82 11.18
C ILE A 217 -25.35 -9.75 11.64
N GLU A 218 -25.02 -8.99 12.68
CA GLU A 218 -25.91 -7.94 13.19
C GLU A 218 -26.12 -6.81 12.17
N THR A 219 -25.10 -6.49 11.37
CA THR A 219 -25.26 -5.53 10.26
C THR A 219 -26.20 -6.09 9.19
N LEU A 220 -26.03 -7.35 8.81
CA LEU A 220 -26.88 -7.99 7.79
C LEU A 220 -28.33 -8.13 8.25
N ARG A 221 -28.54 -8.44 9.54
CA ARG A 221 -29.88 -8.56 10.14
C ARG A 221 -30.68 -7.26 10.05
N SER A 222 -30.01 -6.11 10.05
CA SER A 222 -30.66 -4.81 9.88
C SER A 222 -31.13 -4.52 8.44
N ILE A 223 -30.65 -5.29 7.45
CA ILE A 223 -30.97 -5.10 6.05
C ILE A 223 -32.19 -5.95 5.68
N GLU A 224 -33.21 -5.30 5.11
CA GLU A 224 -34.48 -5.94 4.75
C GLU A 224 -34.32 -7.18 3.86
N LEU A 225 -33.32 -7.16 2.95
CA LEU A 225 -32.97 -8.29 2.08
C LEU A 225 -32.73 -9.60 2.84
N PHE A 226 -32.21 -9.55 4.06
CA PHE A 226 -31.87 -10.73 4.85
C PHE A 226 -32.91 -11.09 5.92
N ARG A 227 -34.05 -10.39 5.98
CA ARG A 227 -35.07 -10.59 7.04
C ARG A 227 -35.54 -12.05 7.15
N ASN A 228 -35.66 -12.73 6.01
CA ASN A 228 -36.11 -14.12 5.93
C ASN A 228 -34.98 -15.10 5.57
N PHE A 229 -33.74 -14.63 5.55
CA PHE A 229 -32.59 -15.46 5.23
C PHE A 229 -31.94 -15.99 6.53
N PRO A 230 -31.66 -17.30 6.64
CA PRO A 230 -30.97 -17.86 7.80
C PRO A 230 -29.48 -17.45 7.77
N LEU A 231 -29.17 -16.33 8.43
CA LEU A 231 -27.81 -15.76 8.50
C LEU A 231 -26.80 -16.72 9.13
N GLU A 232 -27.27 -17.69 9.92
CA GLU A 232 -26.45 -18.70 10.56
C GLU A 232 -25.72 -19.59 9.55
N LYS A 233 -26.26 -19.74 8.33
CA LYS A 233 -25.59 -20.49 7.24
C LYS A 233 -24.23 -19.89 6.86
N PHE A 234 -24.01 -18.61 7.13
CA PHE A 234 -22.70 -18.00 6.88
C PHE A 234 -21.61 -18.50 7.84
N PHE A 235 -21.97 -19.06 9.01
CA PHE A 235 -20.97 -19.65 9.91
C PHE A 235 -20.36 -20.93 9.33
N ASP A 236 -21.14 -21.67 8.55
CA ASP A 236 -20.69 -22.90 7.89
C ASP A 236 -19.77 -22.60 6.69
N GLU A 237 -20.01 -21.47 6.01
CA GLU A 237 -19.27 -21.04 4.83
C GLU A 237 -18.49 -19.74 5.11
N LYS A 238 -17.26 -19.87 5.64
CA LYS A 238 -16.43 -18.71 6.04
C LYS A 238 -16.07 -17.76 4.89
N ASP A 239 -16.05 -18.26 3.67
CA ASP A 239 -15.73 -17.48 2.47
C ASP A 239 -16.96 -16.83 1.83
N ALA A 240 -18.16 -17.05 2.38
CA ALA A 240 -19.39 -16.47 1.86
C ALA A 240 -19.45 -14.94 2.02
N ILE A 241 -18.73 -14.39 3.01
CA ILE A 241 -18.69 -12.95 3.28
C ILE A 241 -17.26 -12.49 3.44
N VAL A 242 -16.85 -11.56 2.56
CA VAL A 242 -15.54 -10.93 2.62
C VAL A 242 -15.70 -9.44 2.84
N THR A 243 -15.12 -8.94 3.94
CA THR A 243 -15.06 -7.49 4.19
C THR A 243 -13.84 -6.92 3.49
N LYS A 244 -14.05 -5.96 2.58
CA LYS A 244 -12.98 -5.23 1.90
C LYS A 244 -13.12 -3.74 2.10
N TYR A 245 -11.99 -3.08 2.29
CA TYR A 245 -11.90 -1.62 2.29
C TYR A 245 -11.44 -1.14 0.92
N PHE A 246 -11.94 0.01 0.51
CA PHE A 246 -11.59 0.64 -0.76
C PHE A 246 -11.10 2.07 -0.50
N ALA A 247 -10.02 2.45 -1.17
CA ALA A 247 -9.54 3.82 -1.13
C ALA A 247 -10.58 4.76 -1.74
N LYS A 248 -10.49 6.05 -1.39
CA LYS A 248 -11.30 7.09 -2.05
C LYS A 248 -11.08 7.02 -3.57
N ASP A 249 -12.17 7.12 -4.33
CA ASP A 249 -12.19 7.12 -5.80
C ASP A 249 -11.68 5.81 -6.44
N ALA A 250 -11.44 4.76 -5.65
CA ALA A 250 -11.10 3.44 -6.19
C ALA A 250 -12.31 2.78 -6.87
N VAL A 251 -12.05 2.14 -8.01
CA VAL A 251 -13.05 1.33 -8.70
C VAL A 251 -13.24 0.01 -7.94
N ILE A 252 -14.45 -0.21 -7.41
CA ILE A 252 -14.82 -1.45 -6.71
C ILE A 252 -14.97 -2.60 -7.70
N VAL A 253 -15.80 -2.38 -8.74
CA VAL A 253 -16.06 -3.32 -9.82
C VAL A 253 -16.26 -2.53 -11.12
N ARG A 254 -15.70 -3.03 -12.22
CA ARG A 254 -15.84 -2.39 -13.55
C ARG A 254 -17.19 -2.71 -14.18
N ASP A 255 -17.54 -4.00 -14.21
CA ASP A 255 -18.85 -4.50 -14.63
C ASP A 255 -19.37 -5.45 -13.55
N SER A 256 -20.54 -5.13 -13.00
CA SER A 256 -21.19 -5.96 -11.97
C SER A 256 -21.73 -7.28 -12.51
N ASN A 257 -21.81 -7.45 -13.83
CA ASN A 257 -22.21 -8.72 -14.45
C ASN A 257 -21.06 -9.74 -14.49
N ASP A 258 -19.81 -9.28 -14.37
CA ASP A 258 -18.61 -10.11 -14.49
C ASP A 258 -18.12 -10.64 -13.13
N THR A 259 -18.95 -10.55 -12.08
CA THR A 259 -18.58 -10.94 -10.73
C THR A 259 -19.66 -11.81 -10.08
N PRO A 260 -19.26 -12.89 -9.36
CA PRO A 260 -20.21 -13.72 -8.63
C PRO A 260 -20.67 -13.07 -7.32
N TYR A 261 -20.09 -11.92 -6.94
CA TYR A 261 -20.38 -11.23 -5.69
C TYR A 261 -21.38 -10.10 -5.90
N PHE A 262 -22.31 -9.95 -4.96
CA PHE A 262 -23.02 -8.70 -4.75
C PHE A 262 -22.39 -7.96 -3.57
N TYR A 263 -22.53 -6.64 -3.55
CA TYR A 263 -21.80 -5.78 -2.61
C TYR A 263 -22.77 -5.10 -1.65
N ILE A 264 -22.41 -5.10 -0.37
CA ILE A 264 -23.13 -4.37 0.68
C ILE A 264 -22.21 -3.29 1.23
N VAL A 265 -22.67 -2.05 1.24
CA VAL A 265 -21.90 -0.93 1.80
C VAL A 265 -22.10 -0.91 3.31
N LYS A 266 -21.12 -1.43 4.07
CA LYS A 266 -21.10 -1.35 5.54
C LYS A 266 -20.96 0.10 6.03
N SER A 267 -20.07 0.87 5.40
CA SER A 267 -19.78 2.26 5.76
C SER A 267 -19.23 3.06 4.58
N GLY A 268 -19.52 4.35 4.52
CA GLY A 268 -19.05 5.24 3.45
C GLY A 268 -20.09 5.49 2.36
N ARG A 269 -19.64 5.93 1.19
CA ARG A 269 -20.50 6.22 0.03
C ARG A 269 -19.82 5.71 -1.23
N CYS A 270 -20.58 5.02 -2.08
CA CYS A 270 -20.14 4.62 -3.41
C CYS A 270 -21.00 5.32 -4.48
N LYS A 271 -20.48 5.39 -5.71
CA LYS A 271 -21.24 5.84 -6.88
C LYS A 271 -21.35 4.67 -7.85
N VAL A 272 -22.57 4.38 -8.28
CA VAL A 272 -22.82 3.41 -9.34
C VAL A 272 -22.99 4.20 -10.64
N VAL A 273 -22.16 3.90 -11.63
CA VAL A 273 -22.17 4.57 -12.93
C VAL A 273 -22.47 3.52 -14.00
N ARG A 274 -23.45 3.81 -14.86
CA ARG A 274 -23.78 2.98 -16.02
C ARG A 274 -23.51 3.78 -17.28
N LYS A 275 -22.75 3.20 -18.21
CA LYS A 275 -22.65 3.74 -19.57
C LYS A 275 -23.96 3.44 -20.31
N GLN A 276 -24.54 4.48 -20.90
CA GLN A 276 -25.72 4.36 -21.76
C GLN A 276 -25.39 5.04 -23.09
N ASP A 277 -25.53 4.30 -24.19
CA ASP A 277 -25.41 4.90 -25.51
C ASP A 277 -26.72 5.65 -25.79
N VAL A 278 -26.60 6.97 -26.01
CA VAL A 278 -27.72 7.85 -26.33
C VAL A 278 -27.66 8.17 -27.82
N LEU A 279 -28.78 8.01 -28.50
CA LEU A 279 -28.90 8.37 -29.90
C LEU A 279 -28.99 9.89 -30.04
N ASP A 280 -28.09 10.48 -30.82
CA ASP A 280 -28.11 11.90 -31.14
C ASP A 280 -29.23 12.20 -32.15
N MET A 281 -30.41 12.56 -31.62
CA MET A 281 -31.62 12.88 -32.39
C MET A 281 -31.45 14.07 -33.35
N SER A 282 -30.37 14.86 -33.25
CA SER A 282 -30.11 15.95 -34.19
C SER A 282 -29.63 15.46 -35.57
N LYS A 283 -29.17 14.21 -35.66
CA LYS A 283 -28.61 13.62 -36.88
C LYS A 283 -29.42 12.44 -37.43
N THR A 284 -30.50 12.04 -36.77
CA THR A 284 -31.32 10.89 -37.18
C THR A 284 -32.71 11.36 -37.63
N THR A 285 -33.05 11.11 -38.90
CA THR A 285 -34.37 11.44 -39.48
C THR A 285 -35.41 10.34 -39.24
N LYS A 286 -35.04 9.24 -38.57
CA LYS A 286 -35.93 8.10 -38.30
C LYS A 286 -35.72 7.57 -36.88
N LEU A 287 -36.81 7.48 -36.13
CA LEU A 287 -36.86 6.82 -34.83
C LEU A 287 -36.44 5.34 -35.01
N PRO A 288 -35.48 4.82 -34.24
CA PRO A 288 -35.18 3.40 -34.28
C PRO A 288 -36.35 2.60 -33.68
N SER A 289 -36.74 1.53 -34.36
CA SER A 289 -37.66 0.54 -33.79
C SER A 289 -36.97 -0.15 -32.63
N ILE A 290 -37.52 -0.01 -31.42
CA ILE A 290 -37.05 -0.74 -30.25
C ILE A 290 -37.39 -2.22 -30.44
N THR A 291 -36.45 -3.00 -30.98
CA THR A 291 -36.57 -4.46 -30.92
C THR A 291 -36.24 -4.88 -29.49
N VAL A 292 -37.28 -5.16 -28.70
CA VAL A 292 -37.13 -5.72 -27.36
C VAL A 292 -36.59 -7.15 -27.51
N THR A 293 -35.27 -7.32 -27.53
CA THR A 293 -34.66 -8.63 -27.33
C THR A 293 -34.83 -8.99 -25.86
N ARG A 294 -35.94 -9.68 -25.55
CA ARG A 294 -36.10 -10.40 -24.27
C ARG A 294 -35.07 -11.52 -24.27
N THR A 295 -33.86 -11.26 -23.77
CA THR A 295 -32.95 -12.34 -23.38
C THR A 295 -33.63 -13.03 -22.20
N PRO A 296 -34.01 -14.32 -22.30
CA PRO A 296 -34.61 -15.02 -21.17
C PRO A 296 -33.55 -15.12 -20.05
N PRO A 297 -33.97 -15.06 -18.77
CA PRO A 297 -33.05 -15.26 -17.67
C PRO A 297 -32.36 -16.62 -17.83
N ARG A 298 -31.03 -16.62 -17.77
CA ARG A 298 -30.20 -17.82 -17.88
C ARG A 298 -30.61 -18.78 -16.76
N LYS A 299 -31.19 -19.93 -17.10
CA LYS A 299 -31.53 -20.98 -16.12
C LYS A 299 -30.24 -21.44 -15.45
N ILE A 300 -30.12 -21.17 -14.16
CA ILE A 300 -29.09 -21.76 -13.31
C ILE A 300 -29.48 -23.24 -13.14
N PRO A 301 -28.63 -24.22 -13.49
CA PRO A 301 -28.95 -25.62 -13.24
C PRO A 301 -28.99 -25.87 -11.73
N ILE A 302 -30.15 -26.29 -11.24
CA ILE A 302 -30.31 -26.79 -9.88
C ILE A 302 -29.69 -28.19 -9.87
N HIS A 303 -28.51 -28.34 -9.27
CA HIS A 303 -28.04 -29.66 -8.87
C HIS A 303 -28.92 -30.14 -7.72
N GLN A 304 -29.80 -31.08 -8.04
CA GLN A 304 -30.60 -31.81 -7.08
C GLN A 304 -29.70 -32.93 -6.52
N GLU A 305 -28.93 -32.63 -5.47
CA GLU A 305 -28.37 -33.69 -4.63
C GLU A 305 -29.53 -34.29 -3.83
N SER A 306 -29.85 -35.53 -4.20
CA SER A 306 -30.80 -36.37 -3.50
C SER A 306 -30.15 -36.87 -2.21
N MET A 307 -30.88 -36.74 -1.11
CA MET A 307 -30.69 -37.57 0.07
C MET A 307 -30.74 -39.05 -0.36
N ILE A 308 -29.65 -39.78 -0.13
CA ILE A 308 -29.50 -41.00 0.70
C ILE A 308 -28.00 -41.26 0.84
#